data_AF-R5J277-F1
#
_entry.id   AF-R5J277-F1
#
_cell.length_a   1.000
_cell.length_b   1.000
_cell.length_c   1.000
_cell.angle_alpha   90.00
_cell.angle_beta   90.00
_cell.angle_gamma   90.00
#
_symmetry.space_group_name_H-M   'P 1'
#
loop_
_entity.id
_entity.type
_entity.pdbx_description
1 polymer ?
#
loop_
_entity_poly.entity_id
_entity_poly.type
_entity_poly.pdbx_seq_one_letter_code
_entity_poly.pdbx_strand_id
1 'polypeptide(L)'
;MDEYMVAIINGGVEDNGNIIYLGHNFNFNYHAECLIDYGVHKYPNISGFKNIDYMKEPNLPIYYLSLLNNIIFTNVSVDDEMRGMLYLPRTISDEQLKTLSQFIDLIYDFKVTIIYNLALVDGMVLGKDLDVLQNENMKEQIMKFVLERQTPKKERRTYNG
;
A
#
# COMPACT_ATOMS: atom_id res chain seq x y z
N MET A 1 -13.77 -10.72 5.68
CA MET A 1 -13.02 -9.87 6.64
C MET A 1 -13.63 -8.49 6.48
N ASP A 2 -14.71 -8.22 7.20
CA ASP A 2 -15.73 -7.24 6.75
C ASP A 2 -15.63 -5.91 7.50
N GLU A 3 -14.51 -5.66 8.17
CA GLU A 3 -14.50 -4.74 9.31
C GLU A 3 -13.38 -3.70 9.30
N TYR A 4 -12.44 -3.74 8.34
CA TYR A 4 -11.33 -2.78 8.28
C TYR A 4 -11.31 -2.00 6.97
N MET A 5 -11.13 -0.69 7.07
CA MET A 5 -10.99 0.20 5.92
C MET A 5 -9.56 0.21 5.38
N VAL A 6 -8.56 0.11 6.28
CA VAL A 6 -7.15 0.18 5.91
C VAL A 6 -6.35 -0.85 6.71
N ALA A 7 -5.40 -1.52 6.05
CA ALA A 7 -4.33 -2.25 6.71
C ALA A 7 -2.96 -1.67 6.30
N ILE A 8 -2.04 -1.54 7.25
CA ILE A 8 -0.69 -1.02 7.03
C ILE A 8 0.31 -2.06 7.53
N ILE A 9 1.21 -2.51 6.66
CA ILE A 9 2.36 -3.33 7.05
C ILE A 9 3.58 -2.41 7.13
N ASN A 10 4.10 -2.23 8.34
CA ASN A 10 5.07 -1.19 8.63
C ASN A 10 6.46 -1.47 8.05
N GLY A 11 7.11 -0.42 7.55
CA GLY A 11 8.49 -0.46 7.06
C GLY A 11 9.50 0.25 7.98
N GLY A 12 9.06 0.70 9.16
CA GLY A 12 9.90 1.37 10.15
C GLY A 12 10.86 0.42 10.86
N VAL A 13 11.99 0.92 11.36
CA VAL A 13 13.05 0.09 11.98
C VAL A 13 12.56 -0.70 13.20
N GLU A 14 11.72 -0.08 14.04
CA GLU A 14 11.30 -0.66 15.33
C GLU A 14 10.12 -1.66 15.19
N ASP A 15 9.33 -1.55 14.13
CA ASP A 15 8.10 -2.33 13.93
C ASP A 15 7.96 -2.87 12.51
N ASN A 16 9.09 -3.07 11.84
CA ASN A 16 9.17 -3.63 10.50
C ASN A 16 8.36 -4.94 10.40
N GLY A 17 7.46 -5.02 9.43
CA GLY A 17 6.59 -6.17 9.20
C GLY A 17 5.39 -6.28 10.15
N ASN A 18 5.23 -5.40 11.14
CA ASN A 18 4.01 -5.37 11.96
C ASN A 18 2.82 -4.86 11.13
N ILE A 19 1.65 -5.45 11.32
CA ILE A 19 0.42 -5.03 10.66
C ILE A 19 -0.48 -4.24 11.62
N ILE A 20 -0.97 -3.09 11.16
CA ILE A 20 -1.93 -2.25 11.86
C ILE A 20 -3.19 -2.14 11.02
N TYR A 21 -4.35 -2.26 11.64
CA TYR A 21 -5.65 -2.10 11.01
C TYR A 21 -6.33 -0.82 11.49
N LEU A 22 -6.88 -0.03 10.56
CA LEU A 22 -7.53 1.26 10.84
C LEU A 22 -8.95 1.29 10.27
N GLY A 23 -9.79 2.18 10.84
CA GLY A 23 -11.14 2.46 10.33
C GLY A 23 -12.26 1.54 10.84
N HIS A 24 -11.99 0.69 11.85
CA HIS A 24 -12.95 -0.28 12.38
C HIS A 24 -14.18 0.36 13.08
N ASN A 25 -14.07 1.60 13.58
CA ASN A 25 -15.05 2.19 14.49
C ASN A 25 -15.91 3.32 13.89
N PHE A 26 -16.02 3.45 12.56
CA PHE A 26 -16.71 4.59 11.88
C PHE A 26 -16.22 6.00 12.29
N ASN A 27 -15.12 6.10 13.06
CA ASN A 27 -14.58 7.39 13.52
C ASN A 27 -13.99 8.23 12.37
N PHE A 28 -13.84 7.63 11.19
CA PHE A 28 -13.30 8.27 10.00
C PHE A 28 -14.24 8.03 8.85
N ASN A 29 -14.49 9.07 8.07
CA ASN A 29 -15.35 9.00 6.89
C ASN A 29 -14.55 8.61 5.64
N TYR A 30 -13.23 8.79 5.68
CA TYR A 30 -12.35 8.57 4.53
C TYR A 30 -11.05 7.86 4.92
N HIS A 31 -10.52 7.04 4.01
CA HIS A 31 -9.19 6.41 4.16
C HIS A 31 -8.11 7.43 4.48
N ALA A 32 -8.14 8.59 3.83
CA ALA A 32 -7.14 9.63 4.00
C ALA A 32 -7.09 10.16 5.44
N GLU A 33 -8.23 10.29 6.12
CA GLU A 33 -8.29 10.73 7.51
C GLU A 33 -7.60 9.73 8.44
N CYS A 34 -7.91 8.43 8.30
CA CYS A 34 -7.24 7.36 9.05
C CYS A 34 -5.72 7.40 8.85
N LEU A 35 -5.28 7.56 7.61
CA LEU A 35 -3.87 7.52 7.24
C LEU A 35 -3.10 8.76 7.72
N ILE A 36 -3.75 9.93 7.69
CA ILE A 36 -3.20 11.17 8.26
C ILE A 36 -3.05 11.02 9.77
N ASP A 37 -4.09 10.58 10.46
CA ASP A 37 -4.07 10.38 11.91
C ASP A 37 -2.95 9.41 12.31
N TYR A 38 -2.86 8.27 11.61
CA TYR A 38 -1.77 7.33 11.78
C TYR A 38 -0.39 7.98 11.55
N GLY A 39 -0.23 8.70 10.45
CA GLY A 39 1.03 9.36 10.10
C GLY A 39 1.47 10.40 11.13
N VAL A 40 0.55 11.21 11.65
CA VAL A 40 0.82 12.23 12.68
C VAL A 40 1.30 11.61 13.99
N HIS A 41 0.69 10.49 14.40
CA HIS A 41 1.06 9.83 15.66
C HIS A 41 2.31 8.96 15.54
N LYS A 42 2.43 8.20 14.45
CA LYS A 42 3.56 7.28 14.22
C LYS A 42 4.83 8.01 13.81
N TYR A 43 4.71 9.06 12.99
CA TYR A 43 5.83 9.83 12.46
C TYR A 43 5.73 11.32 12.85
N PRO A 44 5.74 11.65 14.16
CA PRO A 44 5.45 13.01 14.64
C PRO A 44 6.46 14.07 14.17
N ASN A 45 7.66 13.65 13.78
CA ASN A 45 8.73 14.51 13.26
C ASN A 45 8.55 14.86 11.77
N ILE A 46 7.62 14.21 11.06
CA ILE A 46 7.31 14.49 9.66
C ILE A 46 6.14 15.47 9.63
N SER A 47 6.45 16.76 9.58
CA SER A 47 5.46 17.84 9.53
C SER A 47 4.49 17.74 8.35
N GLY A 48 4.90 17.06 7.28
CA GLY A 48 4.09 16.83 6.07
C GLY A 48 2.69 16.30 6.38
N PHE A 49 2.55 15.33 7.30
CA PHE A 49 1.24 14.74 7.62
C PHE A 49 0.24 15.73 8.22
N LYS A 50 0.71 16.68 9.05
CA LYS A 50 -0.17 17.68 9.69
C LYS A 50 -0.71 18.72 8.71
N ASN A 51 -0.08 18.85 7.54
CA ASN A 51 -0.40 19.87 6.54
C ASN A 51 -1.13 19.29 5.32
N ILE A 52 -1.52 18.02 5.35
CA ILE A 52 -2.22 17.39 4.22
C ILE A 52 -3.66 17.90 4.19
N ASP A 53 -3.99 18.57 3.09
CA ASP A 53 -5.38 18.87 2.72
C ASP A 53 -5.92 17.72 1.85
N TYR A 54 -6.46 16.69 2.51
CA TYR A 54 -6.94 15.49 1.83
C TYR A 54 -8.15 15.73 0.92
N MET A 55 -8.85 16.85 1.11
CA MET A 55 -9.95 17.24 0.23
C MET A 55 -9.44 17.67 -1.16
N LYS A 56 -8.16 18.11 -1.26
CA LYS A 56 -7.52 18.43 -2.54
C LYS A 56 -6.82 17.25 -3.17
N GLU A 57 -6.09 16.47 -2.38
CA GLU A 57 -5.38 15.27 -2.86
C GLU A 57 -5.49 14.14 -1.81
N PRO A 58 -6.50 13.26 -1.93
CA PRO A 58 -6.77 12.23 -0.94
C PRO A 58 -5.71 11.11 -0.91
N ASN A 59 -4.88 10.98 -1.95
CA ASN A 59 -3.83 9.96 -2.02
C ASN A 59 -2.48 10.45 -1.45
N LEU A 60 -2.37 11.73 -1.08
CA LEU A 60 -1.14 12.28 -0.50
C LEU A 60 -0.65 11.55 0.77
N PRO A 61 -1.50 11.14 1.72
CA PRO A 61 -1.01 10.38 2.89
C PRO A 61 -0.48 9.00 2.50
N ILE A 62 -1.07 8.34 1.50
CA ILE A 62 -0.58 7.05 0.97
C ILE A 62 0.81 7.24 0.37
N TYR A 63 1.01 8.31 -0.42
CA TYR A 63 2.31 8.64 -0.99
C TYR A 63 3.38 8.79 0.08
N TYR A 64 3.16 9.63 1.10
CA TYR A 64 4.15 9.82 2.17
C TYR A 64 4.44 8.55 2.96
N LEU A 65 3.41 7.79 3.31
CA LEU A 65 3.61 6.51 4.01
C LEU A 65 4.38 5.49 3.15
N SER A 66 4.18 5.50 1.83
CA SER A 66 4.95 4.64 0.91
C SER A 66 6.43 5.03 0.82
N LEU A 67 6.76 6.32 0.93
CA LEU A 67 8.15 6.79 1.02
C LEU A 67 8.83 6.33 2.31
N LEU A 68 8.04 6.08 3.36
CA LEU A 68 8.48 5.50 4.63
C LEU A 68 8.43 3.97 4.62
N ASN A 69 8.42 3.37 3.42
CA ASN A 69 8.41 1.93 3.17
C ASN A 69 7.21 1.17 3.72
N ASN A 70 6.09 1.82 4.03
CA ASN A 70 4.90 1.09 4.45
C ASN A 70 4.19 0.48 3.23
N ILE A 71 3.70 -0.76 3.38
CA ILE A 71 2.72 -1.35 2.45
C ILE A 71 1.34 -0.99 2.98
N ILE A 72 0.45 -0.54 2.11
CA ILE A 72 -0.89 -0.12 2.51
C ILE A 72 -1.92 -0.88 1.69
N PHE A 73 -2.92 -1.41 2.35
CA PHE A 73 -4.13 -1.92 1.72
C PHE A 73 -5.29 -1.02 2.10
N THR A 74 -6.10 -0.60 1.13
CA THR A 74 -7.37 0.11 1.38
C THR A 74 -8.53 -0.71 0.83
N ASN A 75 -9.54 -0.93 1.64
CA ASN A 75 -10.79 -1.53 1.23
C ASN A 75 -11.64 -0.49 0.49
N VAL A 76 -11.90 -0.71 -0.80
CA VAL A 76 -12.68 0.20 -1.66
C VAL A 76 -13.93 -0.50 -2.18
N SER A 77 -14.44 -1.47 -1.42
CA SER A 77 -15.64 -2.21 -1.77
C SER A 77 -16.84 -1.28 -1.92
N VAL A 78 -17.66 -1.55 -2.93
CA VAL A 78 -18.90 -0.83 -3.21
C VAL A 78 -19.99 -1.88 -3.39
N ASP A 79 -21.14 -1.65 -2.75
CA ASP A 79 -22.26 -2.60 -2.71
C ASP A 79 -21.78 -4.00 -2.29
N ASP A 80 -22.12 -5.03 -3.07
CA ASP A 80 -21.78 -6.44 -2.79
C ASP A 80 -20.42 -6.87 -3.38
N GLU A 81 -19.62 -5.95 -3.93
CA GLU A 81 -18.34 -6.31 -4.56
C GLU A 81 -17.13 -5.94 -3.71
N MET A 82 -16.43 -6.96 -3.23
CA MET A 82 -15.20 -6.82 -2.45
C MET A 82 -14.03 -6.36 -3.33
N ARG A 83 -13.57 -5.13 -3.13
CA ARG A 83 -12.46 -4.52 -3.89
C ARG A 83 -11.43 -3.90 -2.97
N GLY A 84 -10.16 -4.07 -3.32
CA GLY A 84 -9.05 -3.57 -2.51
C GLY A 84 -7.95 -2.97 -3.37
N MET A 85 -7.29 -1.95 -2.85
CA MET A 85 -6.08 -1.40 -3.48
C MET A 85 -4.87 -1.67 -2.58
N LEU A 86 -3.86 -2.33 -3.12
CA LEU A 86 -2.61 -2.67 -2.44
C LEU A 86 -1.48 -1.76 -2.95
N TYR A 87 -1.13 -0.76 -2.15
CA TYR A 87 -0.05 0.18 -2.43
C TYR A 87 1.27 -0.38 -1.95
N LEU A 88 2.20 -0.56 -2.88
CA LEU A 88 3.52 -1.12 -2.61
C LEU A 88 4.57 0.00 -2.58
N PRO A 89 5.43 0.04 -1.56
CA PRO A 89 6.57 0.94 -1.53
C PRO A 89 7.60 0.56 -2.59
N ARG A 90 8.69 1.34 -2.66
CA ARG A 90 9.79 1.06 -3.60
C ARG A 90 10.61 -0.14 -3.18
N THR A 91 10.79 -0.32 -1.87
CA THR A 91 11.54 -1.42 -1.26
C THR A 91 10.68 -2.06 -0.18
N ILE A 92 10.73 -3.39 -0.10
CA ILE A 92 9.98 -4.20 0.85
C ILE A 92 10.99 -5.12 1.53
N SER A 93 11.03 -5.16 2.86
CA SER A 93 11.90 -6.04 3.62
C SER A 93 11.41 -7.49 3.62
N ASP A 94 12.26 -8.43 4.05
CA ASP A 94 11.88 -9.84 4.16
C ASP A 94 10.77 -10.05 5.21
N GLU A 95 10.80 -9.29 6.31
CA GLU A 95 9.76 -9.32 7.34
C GLU A 95 8.42 -8.83 6.77
N GLN A 96 8.43 -7.73 6.02
CA GLN A 96 7.23 -7.23 5.35
C GLN A 96 6.72 -8.21 4.30
N LEU A 97 7.61 -8.86 3.55
CA LEU A 97 7.25 -9.86 2.54
C LEU A 97 6.55 -11.06 3.18
N LYS A 98 7.04 -11.52 4.34
CA LYS A 98 6.42 -12.59 5.12
C LYS A 98 5.03 -12.19 5.59
N THR A 99 4.89 -11.00 6.19
CA THR A 99 3.59 -10.50 6.66
C THR A 99 2.63 -10.28 5.50
N LEU A 100 3.10 -9.74 4.38
CA LEU A 100 2.28 -9.55 3.17
C LEU A 100 1.75 -10.88 2.65
N SER A 101 2.59 -11.91 2.59
CA SER A 101 2.19 -13.25 2.18
C SER A 101 1.06 -13.81 3.05
N GLN A 102 1.12 -13.58 4.37
CA GLN A 102 0.07 -13.98 5.31
C GLN A 102 -1.19 -13.10 5.17
N PHE A 103 -1.01 -11.79 4.97
CA PHE A 103 -2.11 -10.85 4.81
C PHE A 103 -2.93 -11.14 3.54
N ILE A 104 -2.29 -11.55 2.45
CA ILE A 104 -2.98 -11.92 1.20
C ILE A 104 -3.98 -13.05 1.43
N ASP A 105 -3.67 -14.02 2.30
CA ASP A 105 -4.60 -15.10 2.65
C ASP A 105 -5.86 -14.57 3.35
N LEU A 106 -5.81 -13.38 3.98
CA LEU A 106 -6.96 -12.76 4.64
C LEU A 106 -7.86 -11.97 3.69
N ILE A 107 -7.30 -11.55 2.55
CA ILE A 107 -8.00 -10.76 1.53
C ILE A 107 -8.29 -11.58 0.27
N TYR A 108 -8.31 -12.91 0.37
CA TYR A 108 -8.49 -13.82 -0.78
C TYR A 108 -9.81 -13.59 -1.56
N ASP A 109 -10.83 -13.06 -0.90
CA ASP A 109 -12.13 -12.73 -1.49
C ASP A 109 -12.17 -11.33 -2.16
N PHE A 110 -11.09 -10.55 -2.09
CA PHE A 110 -11.03 -9.23 -2.73
C PHE A 110 -10.53 -9.32 -4.18
N LYS A 111 -11.11 -8.48 -5.04
CA LYS A 111 -10.43 -8.06 -6.28
C LYS A 111 -9.38 -7.02 -5.93
N VAL A 112 -8.11 -7.35 -6.12
CA VAL A 112 -7.00 -6.51 -5.70
C VAL A 112 -6.36 -5.80 -6.89
N THR A 113 -6.31 -4.47 -6.85
CA THR A 113 -5.46 -3.68 -7.74
C THR A 113 -4.17 -3.33 -7.00
N ILE A 114 -3.03 -3.72 -7.54
CA ILE A 114 -1.72 -3.33 -7.01
C ILE A 114 -1.35 -1.96 -7.55
N ILE A 115 -1.12 -1.00 -6.67
CA ILE A 115 -0.63 0.34 -7.01
C ILE A 115 0.84 0.45 -6.63
N TYR A 116 1.68 0.93 -7.53
CA TYR A 116 3.13 0.96 -7.32
C TYR A 116 3.82 2.11 -8.06
N ASN A 117 5.09 2.36 -7.67
CA ASN A 117 5.92 3.45 -8.20
C ASN A 117 5.22 4.81 -8.09
N LEU A 118 4.67 5.10 -6.90
CA LEU A 118 4.01 6.37 -6.63
C LEU A 118 4.98 7.55 -6.79
N ALA A 119 4.50 8.63 -7.40
CA ALA A 119 5.22 9.87 -7.59
C ALA A 119 4.27 11.06 -7.38
N LEU A 120 4.81 12.16 -6.85
CA LEU A 120 4.10 13.44 -6.77
C LEU A 120 4.49 14.29 -7.97
N VAL A 121 3.55 14.55 -8.87
CA VAL A 121 3.75 15.34 -10.10
C VAL A 121 2.73 16.46 -10.12
N ASP A 122 3.18 17.71 -10.16
CA ASP A 122 2.32 18.90 -10.16
C ASP A 122 1.27 18.93 -9.04
N GLY A 123 1.62 18.39 -7.87
CA GLY A 123 0.74 18.31 -6.70
C GLY A 123 -0.24 17.14 -6.70
N MET A 124 -0.21 16.28 -7.72
CA MET A 124 -1.05 15.08 -7.82
C MET A 124 -0.24 13.81 -7.59
N VAL A 125 -0.83 12.85 -6.87
CA VAL A 125 -0.20 11.53 -6.67
C VAL A 125 -0.54 10.62 -7.84
N LEU A 126 0.49 10.24 -8.59
CA LEU A 126 0.38 9.32 -9.72
C LEU A 126 1.06 8.00 -9.39
N GLY A 127 0.51 6.90 -9.91
CA GLY A 127 1.06 5.55 -9.76
C GLY A 127 0.87 4.73 -11.02
N LYS A 128 1.53 3.57 -11.05
CA LYS A 128 1.19 2.50 -11.97
C LYS A 128 0.27 1.52 -11.26
N ASP A 129 -0.63 0.91 -12.00
CA ASP A 129 -1.57 -0.08 -11.52
C ASP A 129 -1.38 -1.42 -12.22
N LEU A 130 -1.77 -2.48 -11.53
CA LEU A 130 -1.86 -3.84 -12.05
C LEU A 130 -3.07 -4.52 -11.38
N ASP A 131 -4.09 -4.83 -12.16
CA ASP A 131 -5.21 -5.63 -11.67
C ASP A 131 -4.81 -7.09 -11.51
N VAL A 132 -5.11 -7.64 -10.33
CA VAL A 132 -4.89 -9.05 -10.03
C VAL A 132 -6.20 -9.79 -10.14
N LEU A 133 -6.20 -10.89 -10.89
CA LEU A 133 -7.37 -11.73 -11.02
C LEU A 133 -7.66 -12.42 -9.68
N GLN A 134 -8.88 -12.21 -9.19
CA GLN A 134 -9.43 -12.92 -8.04
C GLN A 134 -9.63 -14.40 -8.42
N ASN A 135 -8.68 -15.23 -8.06
CA ASN A 135 -8.69 -16.67 -8.29
C ASN A 135 -7.77 -17.37 -7.28
N GLU A 136 -7.70 -18.70 -7.34
CA GLU A 136 -6.88 -19.54 -6.46
C GLU A 136 -5.38 -19.17 -6.49
N ASN A 137 -4.90 -18.52 -7.55
CA ASN A 137 -3.51 -18.12 -7.73
C ASN A 137 -3.26 -16.65 -7.40
N MET A 138 -4.22 -15.92 -6.80
CA MET A 138 -4.08 -14.49 -6.49
C MET A 138 -2.82 -14.20 -5.67
N LYS A 139 -2.56 -15.02 -4.66
CA LYS A 139 -1.34 -14.94 -3.84
C LYS A 139 -0.07 -15.09 -4.67
N GLU A 140 -0.02 -16.11 -5.52
CA GLU A 140 1.13 -16.35 -6.37
C GLU A 140 1.37 -15.16 -7.32
N GLN A 141 0.31 -14.61 -7.92
CA GLN A 141 0.40 -13.45 -8.81
C GLN A 141 0.97 -12.22 -8.09
N ILE A 142 0.44 -11.88 -6.90
CA ILE A 142 0.92 -10.74 -6.11
C ILE A 142 2.38 -10.96 -5.69
N MET A 143 2.71 -12.12 -5.13
CA MET A 143 4.05 -12.39 -4.63
C MET A 143 5.09 -12.45 -5.74
N LYS A 144 4.74 -13.03 -6.90
CA LYS A 144 5.59 -13.01 -8.10
C LYS A 144 5.88 -11.58 -8.54
N PHE A 145 4.85 -10.73 -8.62
CA PHE A 145 5.02 -9.34 -8.99
C PHE A 145 5.93 -8.57 -8.01
N VAL A 146 5.74 -8.78 -6.71
CA VAL A 146 6.57 -8.16 -5.66
C VAL A 146 8.04 -8.57 -5.82
N LEU A 147 8.31 -9.86 -5.98
CA LEU A 147 9.67 -10.40 -6.12
C LEU A 147 10.36 -9.93 -7.41
N GLU A 148 9.63 -9.89 -8.54
CA GLU A 148 10.15 -9.39 -9.81
C GLU A 148 10.52 -7.91 -9.75
N ARG A 149 9.78 -7.09 -8.97
CA ARG A 149 10.09 -5.67 -8.76
C ARG A 149 11.33 -5.45 -7.90
N GLN A 150 11.58 -6.33 -6.93
CA GLN A 150 12.75 -6.23 -6.05
C GLN A 150 14.04 -6.71 -6.72
N THR A 151 13.93 -7.57 -7.73
CA THR A 151 15.09 -8.07 -8.46
C THR A 151 15.66 -6.96 -9.34
N PRO A 152 16.95 -6.59 -9.21
CA PRO A 152 17.58 -5.64 -10.12
C PRO A 152 17.39 -6.12 -11.56
N LYS A 153 16.76 -5.30 -12.41
CA LYS A 153 16.73 -5.58 -13.84
C LYS A 153 18.18 -5.61 -14.30
N LYS A 154 18.71 -6.80 -14.61
CA LYS A 154 20.01 -6.93 -15.28
C LYS A 154 19.97 -6.00 -16.49
N GLU A 155 20.75 -4.94 -16.45
CA GLU A 155 20.92 -4.06 -17.60
C GLU A 155 21.34 -4.94 -18.77
N ARG A 156 20.47 -5.07 -19.78
CA ARG A 156 20.88 -5.61 -21.07
C ARG A 156 21.87 -4.61 -21.64
N ARG A 157 23.16 -4.82 -21.35
CA ARG A 157 24.25 -4.19 -22.10
C ARG A 157 24.15 -4.71 -23.53
N THR A 158 23.42 -3.98 -24.37
CA THR A 158 23.60 -4.09 -25.82
C THR A 158 24.95 -3.46 -26.12
N TYR A 159 25.98 -4.31 -26.19
CA TYR A 159 27.21 -3.97 -26.87
C TYR A 159 26.86 -3.79 -28.35
N ASN A 160 26.74 -2.56 -28.81
CA ASN A 160 26.87 -2.25 -30.22
C ASN A 160 28.37 -2.21 -30.49
N GLY A 161 28.89 -3.33 -31.00
CA GLY A 161 30.19 -3.38 -31.68
C GLY A 161 30.09 -2.81 -33.09
#